data_AF-A0A6G0A4F4-F1
#
_entry.id   AF-A0A6G0A4F4-F1
#
_cell.length_a   1.000
_cell.length_b   1.000
_cell.length_c   1.000
_cell.angle_alpha   90.00
_cell.angle_beta   90.00
_cell.angle_gamma   90.00
#
_symmetry.space_group_name_H-M   'P 1'
#
loop_
_entity.id
_entity.type
_entity.pdbx_description
1 polymer ?
#
loop_
_entity_poly.entity_id
_entity_poly.type
_entity_poly.pdbx_seq_one_letter_code
_entity_poly.pdbx_strand_id
1 'polypeptide(L)'
;MTVHEQQRHALYTKLEQVLGTEHAATFMQLTPPTEWTDFATKHDLDALRVGLEARIDRLEAEMKAGFQAVDERFEAVDHQHRAMDTRFKAIENRFDAVDQRFESVEAKLDAYRSDTNTKLDAYRSDTNTKLDAYRSETIGEMQRLFRNQTIWLIGLVLAVASLFIATARFL
;
A
#
# COMPACT_ATOMS: atom_id res chain seq x y z
N MET A 1 74.13 -11.65 -22.49
CA MET A 1 75.22 -11.22 -23.40
C MET A 1 74.84 -11.78 -24.75
N THR A 2 74.51 -10.94 -25.74
CA THR A 2 74.16 -11.42 -27.08
C THR A 2 75.38 -12.08 -27.72
N VAL A 3 75.29 -13.35 -28.12
CA VAL A 3 76.36 -13.98 -28.91
C VAL A 3 76.47 -13.20 -30.22
N HIS A 4 77.49 -12.35 -30.30
CA HIS A 4 77.76 -11.60 -31.52
C HIS A 4 78.14 -12.61 -32.61
N GLU A 5 77.71 -12.37 -33.85
CA GLU A 5 78.01 -13.23 -35.01
C GLU A 5 79.52 -13.54 -35.15
N GLN A 6 80.38 -12.65 -34.64
CA GLN A 6 81.82 -12.85 -34.50
C GLN A 6 82.22 -14.03 -33.60
N GLN A 7 81.51 -14.27 -32.50
CA GLN A 7 81.75 -15.39 -31.59
C GLN A 7 81.31 -16.72 -32.20
N ARG A 8 80.19 -16.73 -32.95
CA ARG A 8 79.77 -17.92 -33.72
C ARG A 8 80.77 -18.27 -34.80
N HIS A 9 81.26 -17.28 -35.53
CA HIS A 9 82.27 -17.50 -36.57
C HIS A 9 83.58 -18.02 -35.98
N ALA A 10 84.05 -17.43 -34.88
CA ALA A 10 85.25 -17.91 -34.18
C ALA A 10 85.09 -19.34 -33.63
N LEU A 11 83.90 -19.71 -33.16
CA LEU A 11 83.59 -21.08 -32.71
C LEU A 11 83.57 -22.06 -33.90
N TYR A 12 82.94 -21.68 -35.01
CA TYR A 12 82.92 -22.49 -36.23
C TYR A 12 84.33 -22.78 -36.73
N THR A 13 85.19 -21.76 -36.83
CA THR A 13 86.58 -21.94 -37.27
C THR A 13 87.38 -22.87 -36.37
N LYS A 14 87.16 -22.81 -35.04
CA LYS A 14 87.80 -23.75 -34.11
C LYS A 14 87.26 -25.18 -34.24
N LEU A 15 85.96 -25.35 -34.43
CA LEU A 15 85.34 -26.66 -34.62
C LEU A 15 85.78 -27.30 -35.95
N GLU A 16 85.91 -26.51 -37.00
CA GLU A 16 86.41 -26.94 -38.31
C GLU A 16 87.83 -27.49 -38.24
N GLN A 17 88.73 -26.83 -37.49
CA GLN A 17 90.11 -27.29 -37.29
C GLN A 17 90.20 -28.64 -36.54
N VAL A 18 89.24 -28.97 -35.69
CA VAL A 18 89.30 -30.15 -34.80
C VAL A 18 88.47 -31.32 -35.34
N LEU A 19 87.32 -31.05 -35.95
CA LEU A 19 86.30 -32.05 -36.29
C LEU A 19 86.09 -32.19 -37.82
N GLY A 20 86.67 -31.27 -38.60
CA GLY A 20 86.40 -31.15 -40.03
C GLY A 20 85.12 -30.36 -40.33
N THR A 21 85.04 -29.86 -41.56
CA THR A 21 83.98 -28.96 -42.06
C THR A 21 82.58 -29.52 -41.88
N GLU A 22 82.35 -30.79 -42.23
CA GLU A 22 81.03 -31.40 -42.22
C GLU A 22 80.46 -31.58 -40.80
N HIS A 23 81.30 -32.03 -39.87
CA HIS A 23 80.90 -32.20 -38.47
C HIS A 23 80.70 -30.86 -37.76
N ALA A 24 81.51 -29.84 -38.07
CA ALA A 24 81.36 -28.50 -37.53
C ALA A 24 80.05 -27.83 -38.00
N ALA A 25 79.68 -27.99 -39.27
CA ALA A 25 78.42 -27.50 -39.81
C ALA A 25 77.20 -28.18 -39.16
N THR A 26 77.28 -29.50 -38.96
CA THR A 26 76.22 -30.27 -38.31
C THR A 26 76.02 -29.85 -36.86
N PHE A 27 77.13 -29.63 -36.12
CA PHE A 27 77.06 -29.16 -34.74
C PHE A 27 76.41 -27.77 -34.64
N MET A 28 76.77 -26.85 -35.55
CA MET A 28 76.16 -25.51 -35.60
C MET A 28 74.69 -25.50 -36.05
N GLN A 29 74.25 -26.51 -36.80
CA GLN A 29 72.85 -26.70 -37.17
C GLN A 29 72.01 -27.24 -36.01
N LEU A 30 72.59 -28.09 -35.16
CA LEU A 30 71.91 -28.70 -34.01
C LEU A 30 71.89 -27.78 -32.79
N THR A 31 72.80 -26.80 -32.71
CA THR A 31 72.69 -25.73 -31.72
C THR A 31 71.58 -24.77 -32.12
N PRO A 32 70.55 -24.56 -31.28
CA PRO A 32 69.51 -23.58 -31.59
C PRO A 32 70.12 -22.20 -31.84
N PRO A 33 69.57 -21.41 -32.79
CA PRO A 33 70.13 -20.11 -33.18
C PRO A 33 70.06 -19.06 -32.07
N THR A 34 69.39 -19.34 -30.95
CA THR A 34 69.25 -18.49 -29.78
C THR A 34 69.91 -19.11 -28.55
N GLU A 35 70.40 -18.25 -27.66
CA GLU A 35 70.93 -18.68 -26.37
C GLU A 35 69.84 -19.39 -25.56
N TRP A 36 70.22 -20.38 -24.74
CA TRP A 36 69.33 -21.07 -23.80
C TRP A 36 68.69 -20.11 -22.77
N THR A 37 69.12 -18.85 -22.74
CA THR A 37 68.56 -17.75 -21.95
C THR A 37 67.18 -17.29 -22.40
N ASP A 38 66.76 -17.59 -23.64
CA ASP A 38 65.41 -17.25 -24.12
C ASP A 38 64.34 -18.25 -23.65
N PHE A 39 64.75 -19.37 -23.07
CA PHE A 39 63.83 -20.33 -22.46
C PHE A 39 63.61 -19.98 -20.99
N ALA A 40 62.34 -19.97 -20.58
CA ALA A 40 61.97 -19.79 -19.18
C ALA A 40 62.67 -20.84 -18.31
N THR A 41 63.40 -20.38 -17.31
CA THR A 41 64.08 -21.26 -16.37
C THR A 41 63.08 -21.88 -15.40
N LYS A 42 63.48 -22.95 -14.71
CA LYS A 42 62.67 -23.51 -13.61
C LYS A 42 62.36 -22.46 -12.54
N HIS A 43 63.29 -21.54 -12.28
CA HIS A 43 63.10 -20.46 -11.33
C HIS A 43 62.00 -19.47 -11.78
N ASP A 44 61.93 -19.16 -13.08
CA ASP A 44 60.88 -18.31 -13.64
C ASP A 44 59.51 -18.97 -13.53
N LEU A 45 59.44 -20.29 -13.76
CA LEU A 45 58.21 -21.08 -13.58
C LEU A 45 57.79 -21.15 -12.10
N ASP A 46 58.73 -21.32 -11.18
CA ASP A 46 58.47 -21.30 -9.73
C ASP A 46 57.98 -19.90 -9.29
N ALA A 47 58.57 -18.83 -9.81
CA ALA A 47 58.13 -17.46 -9.54
C ALA A 47 56.71 -17.19 -10.08
N LEU A 48 56.40 -17.67 -11.29
CA LEU A 48 55.06 -17.58 -11.85
C LEU A 48 54.05 -18.39 -11.04
N ARG A 49 54.43 -19.59 -10.57
CA ARG A 49 53.61 -20.45 -9.71
C ARG A 49 53.24 -19.73 -8.43
N VAL A 50 54.23 -19.19 -7.71
CA VAL A 50 54.00 -18.45 -6.47
C VAL A 50 53.14 -17.20 -6.72
N GLY A 51 53.36 -16.50 -7.84
CA GLY A 51 52.54 -15.36 -8.23
C GLY A 51 51.08 -15.73 -8.54
N LEU A 52 50.84 -16.89 -9.16
CA LEU A 52 49.51 -17.42 -9.42
C LEU A 52 48.80 -17.87 -8.14
N GLU A 53 49.49 -18.60 -7.27
CA GLU A 53 48.96 -19.02 -5.95
C GLU A 53 48.52 -17.78 -5.15
N ALA A 54 49.37 -16.75 -5.06
CA ALA A 54 49.02 -15.51 -4.35
C ALA A 54 47.83 -14.75 -4.99
N ARG A 55 47.67 -14.81 -6.32
CA ARG A 55 46.51 -14.20 -7.01
C ARG A 55 45.23 -14.97 -6.75
N ILE A 56 45.29 -16.30 -6.70
CA ILE A 56 44.15 -17.16 -6.38
C ILE A 56 43.72 -16.91 -4.93
N ASP A 57 44.66 -16.91 -3.98
CA ASP A 57 44.37 -16.63 -2.57
C ASP A 57 43.70 -15.26 -2.39
N ARG A 58 44.18 -14.24 -3.12
CA ARG A 58 43.56 -12.91 -3.11
C ARG A 58 42.14 -12.93 -3.65
N LEU A 59 41.91 -13.60 -4.79
CA LEU A 59 40.57 -13.70 -5.39
C LEU A 59 39.61 -14.45 -4.46
N GLU A 60 40.06 -15.52 -3.81
CA GLU A 60 39.25 -16.26 -2.84
C GLU A 60 38.88 -15.39 -1.63
N ALA A 61 39.83 -14.59 -1.12
CA ALA A 61 39.58 -13.66 -0.03
C ALA A 61 38.59 -12.55 -0.42
N GLU A 62 38.77 -11.93 -1.59
CA GLU A 62 37.85 -10.91 -2.13
C GLU A 62 36.46 -11.48 -2.36
N MET A 63 36.36 -12.69 -2.91
CA MET A 63 35.09 -13.38 -3.14
C MET A 63 34.38 -13.68 -1.83
N LYS A 64 35.10 -14.19 -0.82
CA LYS A 64 34.55 -14.46 0.51
C LYS A 64 34.04 -13.18 1.18
N ALA A 65 34.81 -12.09 1.10
CA ALA A 65 34.39 -10.79 1.62
C ALA A 65 33.15 -10.26 0.89
N GLY A 66 33.10 -10.44 -0.44
CA GLY A 66 31.94 -10.09 -1.27
C GLY A 66 30.68 -10.84 -0.84
N PHE A 67 30.78 -12.15 -0.61
CA PHE A 67 29.65 -12.95 -0.12
C PHE A 67 29.19 -12.53 1.28
N GLN A 68 30.12 -12.28 2.21
CA GLN A 68 29.76 -11.78 3.54
C GLN A 68 29.02 -10.44 3.48
N ALA A 69 29.49 -9.51 2.65
CA ALA A 69 28.81 -8.22 2.45
C ALA A 69 27.41 -8.38 1.82
N VAL A 70 27.22 -9.38 0.96
CA VAL A 70 25.91 -9.72 0.40
C VAL A 70 24.99 -10.28 1.48
N ASP A 71 25.47 -11.21 2.30
CA ASP A 71 24.70 -11.81 3.41
C ASP A 71 24.23 -10.72 4.40
N GLU A 72 25.13 -9.82 4.81
CA GLU A 72 24.79 -8.69 5.69
C GLU A 72 23.69 -7.79 5.09
N ARG A 73 23.75 -7.54 3.78
CA ARG A 73 22.71 -6.76 3.07
C ARG A 73 21.38 -7.50 3.02
N PHE A 74 21.39 -8.81 2.82
CA PHE A 74 20.17 -9.61 2.85
C PHE A 74 19.54 -9.63 4.25
N GLU A 75 20.34 -9.78 5.30
CA GLU A 75 19.83 -9.68 6.68
C GLU A 75 19.21 -8.31 6.97
N ALA A 76 19.82 -7.23 6.49
CA ALA A 76 19.27 -5.87 6.61
C ALA A 76 17.94 -5.72 5.87
N VAL A 77 17.82 -6.27 4.65
CA VAL A 77 16.56 -6.29 3.88
C VAL A 77 15.48 -7.09 4.61
N ASP A 78 15.81 -8.26 5.13
CA ASP A 78 14.88 -9.10 5.91
C ASP A 78 14.39 -8.38 7.17
N HIS A 79 15.26 -7.63 7.84
CA HIS A 79 14.86 -6.80 8.98
C HIS A 79 13.88 -5.70 8.54
N GLN A 80 14.14 -5.01 7.43
CA GLN A 80 13.24 -3.99 6.89
C GLN A 80 11.88 -4.58 6.48
N HIS A 81 11.85 -5.73 5.84
CA HIS A 81 10.60 -6.42 5.49
C HIS A 81 9.78 -6.79 6.73
N ARG A 82 10.41 -7.36 7.77
CA ARG A 82 9.71 -7.68 9.03
C ARG A 82 9.14 -6.42 9.72
N ALA A 83 9.89 -5.31 9.69
CA ALA A 83 9.42 -4.04 10.22
C ALA A 83 8.23 -3.51 9.41
N MET A 84 8.25 -3.69 8.08
CA MET A 84 7.16 -3.31 7.19
C MET A 84 5.90 -4.13 7.44
N ASP A 85 6.01 -5.46 7.57
CA ASP A 85 4.89 -6.35 7.92
C ASP A 85 4.23 -5.95 9.25
N THR A 86 5.05 -5.61 10.24
CA THR A 86 4.55 -5.14 11.55
C THR A 86 3.76 -3.84 11.41
N ARG A 87 4.24 -2.91 10.58
CA ARG A 87 3.53 -1.66 10.31
C ARG A 87 2.22 -1.89 9.56
N PHE A 88 2.21 -2.80 8.58
CA PHE A 88 0.99 -3.15 7.85
C PHE A 88 -0.08 -3.74 8.78
N LYS A 89 0.28 -4.69 9.64
CA LYS A 89 -0.65 -5.22 10.66
C LYS A 89 -1.19 -4.15 11.60
N ALA A 90 -0.33 -3.20 12.00
CA ALA A 90 -0.77 -2.08 12.83
C ALA A 90 -1.75 -1.15 12.08
N ILE A 91 -1.59 -0.97 10.76
CA ILE A 91 -2.50 -0.21 9.93
C ILE A 91 -3.84 -0.96 9.78
N GLU A 92 -3.82 -2.26 9.50
CA GLU A 92 -5.03 -3.10 9.43
C GLU A 92 -5.87 -2.99 10.71
N ASN A 93 -5.25 -3.18 11.88
CA ASN A 93 -5.94 -3.02 13.16
C ASN A 93 -6.54 -1.62 13.38
N ARG A 94 -5.90 -0.58 12.85
CA ARG A 94 -6.43 0.80 12.92
C ARG A 94 -7.62 0.99 11.99
N PHE A 95 -7.62 0.37 10.82
CA PHE A 95 -8.77 0.39 9.91
C PHE A 95 -9.96 -0.35 10.53
N ASP A 96 -9.76 -1.53 11.10
CA ASP A 96 -10.83 -2.26 11.79
C ASP A 96 -11.44 -1.42 12.93
N ALA A 97 -10.60 -0.74 13.72
CA ALA A 97 -11.07 0.15 14.77
C ALA A 97 -11.83 1.39 14.24
N VAL A 98 -11.47 1.87 13.05
CA VAL A 98 -12.19 2.97 12.38
C VAL A 98 -13.55 2.49 11.89
N ASP A 99 -13.62 1.31 11.28
CA ASP A 99 -14.88 0.72 10.79
C ASP A 99 -15.87 0.52 11.95
N GLN A 100 -15.42 -0.05 13.08
CA GLN A 100 -16.26 -0.18 14.28
C GLN A 100 -16.77 1.15 14.80
N ARG A 101 -15.96 2.22 14.72
CA ARG A 101 -16.39 3.56 15.11
C ARG A 101 -17.44 4.12 14.16
N PHE A 102 -17.30 3.87 12.87
CA PHE A 102 -18.30 4.27 11.87
C PHE A 102 -19.63 3.55 12.09
N GLU A 103 -19.61 2.24 12.29
CA GLU A 103 -20.81 1.45 12.64
C GLU A 103 -21.49 2.00 13.90
N SER A 104 -20.70 2.34 14.94
CA SER A 104 -21.24 2.94 16.16
C SER A 104 -21.88 4.31 15.92
N VAL A 105 -21.30 5.13 15.05
CA VAL A 105 -21.85 6.45 14.69
C VAL A 105 -23.14 6.29 13.88
N GLU A 106 -23.18 5.36 12.93
CA GLU A 106 -24.37 5.06 12.13
C GLU A 106 -25.53 4.60 13.02
N ALA A 107 -25.28 3.65 13.93
CA ALA A 107 -26.28 3.18 14.88
C ALA A 107 -26.82 4.31 15.78
N LYS A 108 -25.94 5.22 16.25
CA LYS A 108 -26.36 6.39 17.04
C LYS A 108 -27.19 7.37 16.21
N LEU A 109 -26.84 7.58 14.95
CA LEU A 109 -27.56 8.47 14.05
C LEU A 109 -28.97 7.93 13.76
N ASP A 110 -29.09 6.63 13.54
CA ASP A 110 -30.40 5.99 13.33
C ASP A 110 -31.27 6.02 14.58
N ALA A 111 -30.67 5.78 15.76
CA ALA A 111 -31.37 5.97 17.02
C ALA A 111 -31.88 7.41 17.20
N TYR A 112 -31.04 8.40 16.88
CA TYR A 112 -31.40 9.82 16.95
C TYR A 112 -32.52 10.19 15.97
N ARG A 113 -32.46 9.68 14.74
CA ARG A 113 -33.52 9.86 13.74
C ARG A 113 -34.84 9.24 14.21
N SER A 114 -34.80 8.04 14.77
CA SER A 114 -35.98 7.34 15.29
C SER A 114 -36.62 8.09 16.47
N ASP A 115 -35.80 8.54 17.44
CA ASP A 115 -36.26 9.36 18.57
C ASP A 115 -36.89 10.69 18.09
N THR A 116 -36.25 11.35 17.13
CA THR A 116 -36.76 12.61 16.56
C THR A 116 -38.11 12.40 15.85
N ASN A 117 -38.24 11.35 15.04
CA ASN A 117 -39.50 11.01 14.39
C ASN A 117 -40.60 10.71 15.42
N THR A 118 -40.28 9.93 16.45
CA THR A 118 -41.23 9.61 17.52
C THR A 118 -41.71 10.86 18.25
N LYS A 119 -40.79 11.77 18.59
CA LYS A 119 -41.13 13.07 19.22
C LYS A 119 -41.96 13.95 18.31
N LEU A 120 -41.64 13.98 17.01
CA LEU A 120 -42.39 14.76 16.02
C LEU A 120 -43.82 14.22 15.86
N ASP A 121 -43.98 12.90 15.81
CA ASP A 121 -45.29 12.27 15.71
C ASP A 121 -46.12 12.46 16.99
N ALA A 122 -45.49 12.39 18.16
CA ALA A 122 -46.13 12.74 19.42
C ALA A 122 -46.60 14.20 19.44
N TYR A 123 -45.77 15.14 18.99
CA TYR A 123 -46.12 16.57 18.90
C TYR A 123 -47.26 16.82 17.91
N ARG A 124 -47.23 16.17 16.74
CA ARG A 124 -48.32 16.23 15.76
C ARG A 124 -49.62 15.69 16.32
N SER A 125 -49.55 14.56 17.04
CA SER A 125 -50.70 13.94 17.69
C SER A 125 -51.32 14.87 18.75
N ASP A 126 -50.51 15.41 19.66
CA ASP A 126 -50.96 16.38 20.68
C ASP A 126 -51.57 17.66 20.07
N THR A 127 -50.98 18.14 18.98
CA THR A 127 -51.52 19.32 18.27
C THR A 127 -52.87 19.01 17.63
N ASN A 128 -53.01 17.83 17.00
CA ASN A 128 -54.26 17.40 16.39
C ASN A 128 -55.35 17.19 17.46
N THR A 129 -55.04 16.57 18.59
CA THR A 129 -56.03 16.37 19.67
C THR A 129 -56.51 17.69 20.26
N LYS A 130 -55.60 18.65 20.48
CA LYS A 130 -55.98 20.01 20.93
C LYS A 130 -56.83 20.72 19.89
N LEU A 131 -56.45 20.65 18.61
CA LEU A 131 -57.21 21.26 17.52
C LEU A 131 -58.62 20.67 17.41
N ASP A 132 -58.74 19.35 17.55
CA ASP A 132 -60.03 18.65 17.51
C ASP A 132 -60.88 18.98 18.75
N ALA A 133 -60.27 19.16 19.92
CA ALA A 133 -60.96 19.64 21.12
C ALA A 133 -61.51 21.06 20.91
N TYR A 134 -60.71 22.00 20.41
CA TYR A 134 -61.17 23.36 20.08
C TYR A 134 -62.30 23.37 19.05
N ARG A 135 -62.19 22.55 17.99
CA ARG A 135 -63.25 22.40 16.99
C ARG A 135 -64.53 21.88 17.62
N SER A 136 -64.44 20.85 18.46
CA SER A 136 -65.59 20.26 19.16
C SER A 136 -66.28 21.26 20.08
N GLU A 137 -65.52 22.02 20.87
CA GLU A 137 -66.04 23.06 21.76
C GLU A 137 -66.75 24.15 20.97
N THR A 138 -66.10 24.68 19.92
CA THR A 138 -66.67 25.73 19.06
C THR A 138 -67.95 25.27 18.35
N ILE A 139 -67.95 24.04 17.81
CA ILE A 139 -69.13 23.46 17.17
C ILE A 139 -70.26 23.26 18.20
N GLY A 140 -69.92 22.78 19.41
CA GLY A 140 -70.89 22.59 20.49
C GLY A 140 -71.54 23.89 20.95
N GLU A 141 -70.76 24.96 21.11
CA GLU A 141 -71.26 26.29 21.43
C GLU A 141 -72.17 26.84 20.32
N MET A 142 -71.72 26.79 19.06
CA MET A 142 -72.55 27.19 17.91
C MET A 142 -73.87 26.41 17.86
N GLN A 143 -73.82 25.09 18.05
CA GLN A 143 -75.03 24.25 18.06
C GLN A 143 -75.99 24.60 19.19
N ARG A 144 -75.48 24.94 20.39
CA ARG A 144 -76.32 25.39 21.52
C ARG A 144 -77.04 26.70 21.20
N LEU A 145 -76.34 27.66 20.61
CA LEU A 145 -76.92 28.94 20.18
C LEU A 145 -78.00 28.73 19.12
N PHE A 146 -77.71 27.94 18.08
CA PHE A 146 -78.69 27.62 17.03
C PHE A 146 -79.91 26.90 17.58
N ARG A 147 -79.74 25.95 18.50
CA ARG A 147 -80.86 25.22 19.13
C ARG A 147 -81.76 26.15 19.94
N ASN A 148 -81.17 27.06 20.72
CA ASN A 148 -81.95 28.03 21.49
C ASN A 148 -82.68 29.02 20.56
N GLN A 149 -82.02 29.50 19.50
CA GLN A 149 -82.67 30.34 18.50
C GLN A 149 -83.81 29.61 17.77
N THR A 150 -83.63 28.34 17.40
CA THR A 150 -84.70 27.55 16.75
C THR A 150 -85.89 27.33 17.68
N ILE A 151 -85.67 27.02 18.96
CA ILE A 151 -86.76 26.87 19.94
C ILE A 151 -87.54 28.19 20.10
N TRP A 152 -86.84 29.32 20.22
CA TRP A 152 -87.47 30.64 20.30
C TRP A 152 -88.26 31.00 19.05
N LEU A 153 -87.70 30.75 17.85
CA LEU A 153 -88.39 31.00 16.58
C LEU A 153 -89.65 30.14 16.44
N ILE A 154 -89.60 28.86 16.82
CA ILE A 154 -90.79 27.99 16.83
C ILE A 154 -91.87 28.54 17.78
N GLY A 155 -91.48 28.94 19.00
CA GLY A 155 -92.41 29.53 19.98
C GLY A 155 -93.04 30.84 19.48
N LEU A 156 -92.23 31.72 18.87
CA LEU A 156 -92.70 32.97 18.27
C LEU A 156 -93.71 32.71 17.14
N VAL A 157 -93.39 31.78 16.22
CA VAL A 157 -94.29 31.41 15.12
C VAL A 157 -95.62 30.88 15.67
N LEU A 158 -95.60 30.03 16.69
CA LEU A 158 -96.82 29.51 17.33
C LEU A 158 -97.66 30.60 18.01
N ALA A 159 -97.02 31.58 18.67
CA ALA A 159 -97.72 32.70 19.32
C ALA A 159 -98.35 33.66 18.31
N VAL A 160 -97.68 33.94 17.18
CA VAL A 160 -98.24 34.76 16.11
C VAL A 160 -99.42 34.03 15.44
N ALA A 161 -99.30 32.72 15.22
CA ALA A 161 -100.38 31.91 14.67
C ALA A 161 -101.62 31.91 15.60
N SER A 162 -101.43 31.80 16.92
CA SER A 162 -102.54 31.84 17.87
C SER A 162 -103.21 33.22 17.96
N LEU A 163 -102.45 34.31 17.86
CA LEU A 163 -102.99 35.67 17.79
C LEU A 163 -103.82 35.87 16.53
N PHE A 164 -103.34 35.39 15.38
CA PHE A 164 -104.08 35.45 14.10
C PHE A 164 -105.40 34.66 14.16
N ILE A 165 -105.38 33.48 14.79
CA ILE A 165 -106.60 32.67 15.01
C ILE A 165 -107.57 33.41 15.95
N ALA A 166 -107.08 34.08 17.00
CA ALA A 166 -107.91 34.83 17.93
C ALA A 166 -108.55 36.07 17.30
N THR A 167 -107.81 36.83 16.49
CA THR A 167 -108.37 37.98 15.76
C THR A 167 -109.36 37.56 14.68
N ALA A 168 -109.12 36.44 13.98
CA ALA A 168 -110.06 35.89 13.01
C ALA A 168 -111.37 35.37 13.64
N ARG A 169 -111.39 35.07 14.95
CA ARG A 169 -112.60 34.64 15.67
C ARG A 169 -113.45 35.80 16.18
N PHE A 170 -112.88 37.01 16.27
CA PHE A 170 -113.54 38.21 16.81
C PHE A 170 -114.05 39.16 15.71
N LEU A 171 -113.81 38.84 14.44
CA LEU A 171 -114.33 39.50 13.25
C LEU A 171 -115.51 38.70 12.67
#